data_AF-A0A1D1UTW9-F1
#
_entry.id   AF-A0A1D1UTW9-F1
#
_cell.length_a   1.000
_cell.length_b   1.000
_cell.length_c   1.000
_cell.angle_alpha   90.00
_cell.angle_beta   90.00
_cell.angle_gamma   90.00
#
_symmetry.space_group_name_H-M   'P 1'
#
loop_
_entity.id
_entity.type
_entity.pdbx_description
1 polymer ?
#
loop_
_entity_poly.entity_id
_entity_poly.type
_entity_poly.pdbx_seq_one_letter_code
_entity_poly.pdbx_strand_id
1 'polypeptide(L)'
;MDRQTIRRFVSWLDSEGLSGKTATVYVAGVRSEQLEHGFEDPGRNDHYLSMTLKGLTNQTRPDTYKRKPLTIEHLRQLKADLFGSLIPRHDQLMLWSAFTMAFYGMLRVSEYTRAASTASKAGCSMEQIRAMGRWSSDVSNRYVRPDMVSLTQAMLRISG
;
A
#
# COMPACT_ATOMS: atom_id res chain seq x y z
N MET A 1 -24.62 29.10 2.07
CA MET A 1 -23.85 29.44 3.29
C MET A 1 -22.56 30.14 2.88
N ASP A 2 -21.94 30.91 3.78
CA ASP A 2 -20.61 31.47 3.54
C ASP A 2 -19.48 30.45 3.85
N ARG A 3 -18.28 30.68 3.30
CA ARG A 3 -17.08 29.84 3.48
C ARG A 3 -16.67 29.71 4.96
N GLN A 4 -16.83 30.77 5.76
CA GLN A 4 -16.50 30.69 7.18
C GLN A 4 -17.49 29.81 7.95
N THR A 5 -18.76 29.80 7.53
CA THR A 5 -19.82 29.02 8.16
C THR A 5 -19.56 27.52 7.99
N ILE A 6 -19.19 27.07 6.79
CA ILE A 6 -18.93 25.64 6.54
C ILE A 6 -17.69 25.13 7.31
N ARG A 7 -16.67 25.98 7.48
CA ARG A 7 -15.49 25.63 8.29
C ARG A 7 -15.84 25.50 9.77
N ARG A 8 -16.61 26.46 10.32
CA ARG A 8 -17.09 26.38 11.72
C ARG A 8 -17.97 25.16 11.94
N PHE A 9 -18.79 24.81 10.95
CA PHE A 9 -19.60 23.59 10.98
C PHE A 9 -18.72 22.33 11.07
N VAL A 10 -17.65 22.23 10.27
CA VAL A 10 -16.70 21.11 10.37
C VAL A 10 -16.00 21.07 11.74
N SER A 11 -15.60 22.21 12.29
CA SER A 11 -15.04 22.27 13.65
C SER A 11 -16.04 21.85 14.72
N TRP A 12 -17.32 22.18 14.56
CA TRP A 12 -18.37 21.72 15.46
C TRP A 12 -18.60 20.20 15.35
N LEU A 13 -18.61 19.64 14.14
CA LEU A 13 -18.70 18.18 13.93
C LEU A 13 -17.53 17.42 14.59
N ASP A 14 -16.34 18.01 14.59
CA ASP A 14 -15.18 17.47 15.31
C ASP A 14 -15.38 17.50 16.84
N SER A 15 -15.92 18.60 17.38
CA SER A 15 -16.23 18.71 18.82
C SER A 15 -17.29 17.71 19.31
N GLU A 16 -18.19 17.28 18.42
CA GLU A 16 -19.19 16.22 18.67
C GLU A 16 -18.60 14.79 18.55
N GLY A 17 -17.30 14.67 18.23
CA GLY A 17 -16.60 13.37 18.18
C GLY A 17 -16.95 12.51 16.96
N LEU A 18 -17.47 13.10 15.88
CA LEU A 18 -17.82 12.35 14.67
C LEU A 18 -16.58 11.90 13.88
N SER A 19 -16.69 10.74 13.23
CA SER A 19 -15.64 10.26 12.31
C SER A 19 -15.44 11.24 11.15
N GLY A 20 -14.21 11.43 10.69
CA GLY A 20 -13.91 12.30 9.55
C GLY A 20 -14.58 11.86 8.25
N LYS A 21 -14.89 10.57 8.11
CA LYS A 21 -15.71 10.07 7.01
C LYS A 21 -17.14 10.59 7.10
N THR A 22 -17.74 10.55 8.28
CA THR A 22 -19.10 11.06 8.54
C THR A 22 -19.17 12.57 8.33
N ALA A 23 -18.18 13.32 8.82
CA ALA A 23 -18.10 14.76 8.60
C ALA A 23 -18.00 15.13 7.11
N THR A 24 -17.25 14.34 6.32
CA THR A 24 -17.17 14.53 4.86
C THR A 24 -18.52 14.35 4.18
N VAL A 25 -19.33 13.37 4.62
CA VAL A 25 -20.68 13.13 4.10
C VAL A 25 -21.61 14.29 4.43
N TYR A 26 -21.60 14.79 5.68
CA TYR A 26 -22.43 15.94 6.05
C TYR A 26 -22.06 17.20 5.26
N VAL A 27 -20.76 17.48 5.09
CA VAL A 27 -20.31 18.60 4.26
C VAL A 27 -20.74 18.44 2.80
N ALA A 28 -20.70 17.22 2.26
CA ALA A 28 -21.18 16.97 0.90
C ALA A 28 -22.69 17.22 0.76
N GLY A 29 -23.49 16.82 1.75
CA GLY A 29 -24.93 17.09 1.79
C GLY A 29 -25.26 18.59 1.84
N VAL A 30 -24.58 19.34 2.70
CA VAL A 30 -24.74 20.81 2.77
C VAL A 30 -24.36 21.48 1.45
N ARG A 31 -23.36 20.96 0.74
CA ARG A 31 -22.96 21.47 -0.59
C ARG A 31 -23.98 21.12 -1.66
N SER A 32 -24.53 19.90 -1.67
CA SER A 32 -25.55 19.50 -2.65
C SER A 32 -26.83 20.31 -2.48
N GLU A 33 -27.29 20.51 -1.24
CA GLU A 33 -28.49 21.31 -0.96
C GLU A 33 -28.33 22.76 -1.44
N GLN A 34 -27.14 23.34 -1.31
CA GLN A 34 -26.88 24.71 -1.77
C GLN A 34 -26.85 24.82 -3.30
N LEU A 35 -26.30 23.81 -3.97
CA LEU A 35 -26.31 23.75 -5.44
C LEU A 35 -27.74 23.61 -5.98
N GLU A 36 -28.60 22.82 -5.32
CA GLU A 36 -30.01 22.66 -5.69
C GLU A 36 -30.80 23.98 -5.61
N HIS A 37 -30.49 24.80 -4.60
CA HIS A 37 -31.08 26.13 -4.45
C HIS A 37 -30.40 27.23 -5.30
N GLY A 38 -29.45 26.86 -6.16
CA GLY A 38 -28.77 27.77 -7.07
C GLY A 38 -27.70 28.67 -6.43
N PHE A 39 -27.28 28.37 -5.19
CA PHE A 39 -26.21 29.10 -4.53
C PHE A 39 -24.82 28.61 -4.99
N GLU A 40 -23.82 29.49 -4.90
CA GLU A 40 -22.43 29.12 -5.15
C GLU A 40 -21.92 28.16 -4.07
N ASP A 41 -21.15 27.15 -4.49
CA ASP A 41 -20.59 26.15 -3.58
C ASP A 41 -19.58 26.78 -2.60
N PRO A 42 -19.86 26.79 -1.28
CA PRO A 42 -19.01 27.41 -0.27
C PRO A 42 -17.67 26.67 -0.06
N GLY A 43 -17.58 25.41 -0.50
CA GLY A 43 -16.36 24.62 -0.43
C GLY A 43 -15.51 24.68 -1.71
N ARG A 44 -15.96 25.42 -2.74
CA ARG A 44 -15.27 25.45 -4.03
C ARG A 44 -13.90 26.12 -3.91
N ASN A 45 -12.87 25.36 -4.27
CA ASN A 45 -11.46 25.76 -4.17
C ASN A 45 -11.04 26.17 -2.74
N ASP A 46 -11.71 25.66 -1.70
CA ASP A 46 -11.30 25.91 -0.33
C ASP A 46 -10.28 24.87 0.16
N HIS A 47 -9.00 25.24 0.06
CA HIS A 47 -7.91 24.39 0.52
C HIS A 47 -7.98 24.11 2.03
N TYR A 48 -8.39 25.08 2.84
CA TYR A 48 -8.46 24.90 4.29
C TYR A 48 -9.53 23.89 4.66
N LEU A 49 -10.71 23.96 4.05
CA LEU A 49 -11.78 22.97 4.24
C LEU A 49 -11.28 21.56 3.90
N SER A 50 -10.56 21.42 2.77
CA SER A 50 -9.99 20.14 2.36
C SER A 50 -8.94 19.60 3.34
N MET A 51 -8.11 20.49 3.91
CA MET A 51 -7.12 20.14 4.92
C MET A 51 -7.76 19.73 6.24
N THR A 52 -8.78 20.45 6.71
CA THR A 52 -9.48 20.14 7.96
C THR A 52 -10.17 18.78 7.87
N LEU A 53 -10.90 18.50 6.77
CA LEU A 53 -11.54 17.20 6.55
C LEU A 53 -10.52 16.05 6.46
N LYS A 54 -9.37 16.30 5.82
CA LYS A 54 -8.27 15.32 5.73
C LYS A 54 -7.65 15.05 7.10
N GLY A 55 -7.43 16.10 7.90
CA GLY A 55 -6.94 15.99 9.28
C GLY A 55 -7.88 15.14 10.14
N LEU A 56 -9.17 15.45 10.09
CA LEU A 56 -10.20 14.72 10.83
C LEU A 56 -10.28 13.24 10.41
N THR A 57 -10.16 12.97 9.11
CA THR A 57 -10.14 11.60 8.57
C THR A 57 -8.89 10.84 9.03
N ASN A 58 -7.76 11.52 9.17
CA ASN A 58 -6.52 10.92 9.67
C ASN A 58 -6.56 10.68 11.19
N GLN A 59 -7.15 11.58 11.98
CA GLN A 59 -7.32 11.43 13.43
C GLN A 59 -8.26 10.28 13.77
N THR A 60 -9.35 10.13 13.01
CA THR A 60 -10.34 9.06 13.19
C THR A 60 -9.93 7.73 12.54
N ARG A 61 -8.76 7.70 11.91
CA ARG A 61 -8.16 6.44 11.44
C ARG A 61 -7.69 5.69 12.69
N PRO A 62 -8.24 4.50 12.99
CA PRO A 62 -7.69 3.67 14.06
C PRO A 62 -6.19 3.53 13.82
N ASP A 63 -5.39 3.56 14.89
CA ASP A 63 -3.92 3.50 14.84
C ASP A 63 -3.52 2.47 13.79
N THR A 64 -3.15 2.97 12.61
CA THR A 64 -2.97 2.11 11.45
C THR A 64 -1.79 1.25 11.82
N TYR A 65 -2.03 -0.06 11.99
CA TYR A 65 -1.08 -1.06 12.48
C TYR A 65 0.35 -0.60 12.24
N LYS A 66 0.93 0.08 13.23
CA LYS A 66 2.29 0.57 13.12
C LYS A 66 3.14 -0.69 13.07
N ARG A 67 3.72 -0.97 11.89
CA ARG A 67 4.59 -2.12 11.71
C ARG A 67 5.63 -2.06 12.83
N LYS A 68 5.62 -3.05 13.71
CA LYS A 68 6.59 -3.11 14.80
C LYS A 68 7.98 -3.21 14.18
N PRO A 69 8.98 -2.48 14.70
CA PRO A 69 10.34 -2.54 14.18
C PRO A 69 10.86 -3.98 14.27
N LEU A 70 11.49 -4.44 13.19
CA LEU A 70 12.13 -5.76 13.16
C LEU A 70 13.40 -5.72 14.02
N THR A 71 13.28 -6.13 15.27
CA THR A 71 14.40 -6.26 16.20
C THR A 71 15.16 -7.58 16.02
N ILE A 72 16.39 -7.63 16.54
CA ILE A 72 17.22 -8.84 16.59
C ILE A 72 16.53 -10.02 17.30
N GLU A 73 15.59 -9.74 18.20
CA GLU A 73 14.86 -10.78 18.93
C GLU A 73 13.94 -11.59 18.00
N HIS A 74 13.30 -10.93 17.03
CA HIS A 74 12.54 -11.64 16.01
C HIS A 74 13.42 -12.57 15.18
N LEU A 75 14.68 -12.17 14.91
CA LEU A 75 15.62 -13.01 14.16
C LEU A 75 16.04 -14.26 14.97
N ARG A 76 16.18 -14.12 16.30
CA ARG A 76 16.47 -15.25 17.20
C ARG A 76 15.30 -16.22 17.28
N GLN A 77 14.08 -15.71 17.40
CA GLN A 77 12.85 -16.52 17.38
C GLN A 77 12.72 -17.27 16.06
N LEU A 78 12.87 -16.58 14.92
CA LEU A 78 12.85 -17.21 13.59
C LEU A 78 13.90 -18.30 13.44
N LYS A 79 15.11 -18.11 14.02
CA LYS A 79 16.15 -19.14 14.02
C LYS A 79 15.69 -20.39 14.75
N ALA A 80 15.19 -20.24 15.98
CA ALA A 80 14.76 -21.37 16.80
C ALA A 80 13.64 -22.15 16.12
N ASP A 81 12.63 -21.46 15.61
CA ASP A 81 11.49 -22.06 14.92
C ASP A 81 11.92 -22.78 13.63
N LEU A 82 12.82 -22.18 12.85
CA LEU A 82 13.27 -22.74 11.59
C LEU A 82 14.06 -24.03 11.79
N PHE A 83 15.01 -24.06 12.73
CA PHE A 83 15.82 -25.25 13.00
C PHE A 83 15.08 -26.31 13.83
N GLY A 84 13.97 -25.95 14.49
CA GLY A 84 13.05 -26.89 15.13
C GLY A 84 11.99 -27.48 14.20
N SER A 85 11.85 -26.96 12.98
CA SER A 85 10.84 -27.40 12.01
C SER A 85 11.23 -28.70 11.28
N LEU A 86 10.24 -29.37 10.68
CA LEU A 86 10.43 -30.57 9.85
C LEU A 86 10.96 -30.25 8.43
N ILE A 87 11.36 -29.00 8.16
CA ILE A 87 11.91 -28.59 6.87
C ILE A 87 13.28 -29.29 6.65
N PRO A 88 13.59 -29.79 5.43
CA PRO A 88 14.90 -30.37 5.14
C PRO A 88 16.05 -29.43 5.50
N ARG A 89 17.17 -29.98 5.98
CA ARG A 89 18.34 -29.19 6.45
C ARG A 89 18.86 -28.20 5.40
N HIS A 90 18.84 -28.60 4.13
CA HIS A 90 19.23 -27.72 3.02
C HIS A 90 18.36 -26.45 2.98
N ASP A 91 17.04 -26.61 3.06
CA ASP A 91 16.09 -25.50 2.96
C ASP A 91 16.10 -24.63 4.22
N GLN A 92 16.35 -25.21 5.39
CA GLN A 92 16.61 -24.46 6.62
C GLN A 92 17.82 -23.53 6.47
N LEU A 93 18.94 -24.02 5.93
CA LEU A 93 20.13 -23.21 5.68
C LEU A 93 19.87 -22.13 4.63
N MET A 94 19.15 -22.47 3.56
CA MET A 94 18.75 -21.53 2.52
C MET A 94 17.91 -20.38 3.11
N LEU A 95 16.87 -20.69 3.88
CA LEU A 95 16.01 -19.70 4.52
C LEU A 95 16.77 -18.86 5.55
N TRP A 96 17.66 -19.47 6.33
CA TRP A 96 18.49 -18.74 7.29
C TRP A 96 19.44 -17.74 6.61
N SER A 97 20.03 -18.12 5.48
CA SER A 97 20.86 -17.22 4.68
C SER A 97 20.05 -16.03 4.15
N ALA A 98 18.81 -16.27 3.69
CA ALA A 98 17.94 -15.22 3.21
C ALA A 98 17.52 -14.25 4.33
N PHE A 99 17.17 -14.75 5.51
CA PHE A 99 16.77 -13.92 6.66
C PHE A 99 17.91 -13.05 7.18
N THR A 100 19.12 -13.62 7.30
CA THR A 100 20.29 -12.87 7.77
C THR A 100 20.70 -11.80 6.75
N MET A 101 20.70 -12.13 5.46
CA MET A 101 20.99 -11.15 4.41
C MET A 101 19.93 -10.04 4.34
N ALA A 102 18.66 -10.37 4.51
CA ALA A 102 17.59 -9.37 4.55
C ALA A 102 17.72 -8.42 5.75
N PHE A 103 18.02 -8.97 6.93
CA PHE A 103 18.16 -8.19 8.16
C PHE A 103 19.39 -7.27 8.14
N TYR A 104 20.58 -7.82 7.88
CA TYR A 104 21.83 -7.05 7.89
C TYR A 104 22.03 -6.21 6.62
N GLY A 105 21.51 -6.67 5.48
CA GLY A 105 21.55 -5.92 4.23
C GLY A 105 20.45 -4.86 4.11
N MET A 106 19.57 -4.75 5.10
CA MET A 106 18.41 -3.83 5.08
C MET A 106 17.55 -3.99 3.81
N LEU A 107 17.46 -5.21 3.29
CA LEU A 107 16.84 -5.49 2.01
C LEU A 107 15.33 -5.64 2.15
N ARG A 108 14.59 -5.10 1.19
CA ARG A 108 13.16 -5.39 1.05
C ARG A 108 12.97 -6.80 0.51
N VAL A 109 11.85 -7.44 0.86
CA VAL A 109 11.52 -8.80 0.37
C VAL A 109 11.63 -8.91 -1.15
N SER A 110 11.24 -7.87 -1.89
CA SER A 110 11.29 -7.82 -3.35
C SER A 110 12.70 -7.77 -3.94
N GLU A 111 13.73 -7.43 -3.17
CA GLU A 111 15.11 -7.25 -3.66
C GLU A 111 15.85 -8.59 -3.69
N TYR A 112 15.55 -9.51 -2.77
CA TYR A 112 16.18 -10.82 -2.70
C TYR A 112 15.26 -11.99 -3.09
N THR A 113 13.94 -11.75 -3.23
CA THR A 113 13.01 -12.74 -3.80
C THR A 113 12.76 -12.44 -5.28
N ARG A 114 13.38 -13.22 -6.18
CA ARG A 114 13.21 -13.09 -7.64
C ARG A 114 12.34 -14.18 -8.26
N ALA A 115 11.54 -14.87 -7.46
CA ALA A 115 10.80 -16.07 -7.88
C ALA A 115 9.94 -15.86 -9.15
N ALA A 116 9.20 -14.75 -9.24
CA ALA A 116 8.36 -14.49 -10.41
C ALA A 116 9.15 -14.17 -11.69
N SER A 117 10.26 -13.44 -11.57
CA SER A 117 11.15 -13.19 -12.70
C SER A 117 11.87 -14.48 -13.14
N THR A 118 12.25 -15.34 -12.19
CA THR A 118 12.85 -16.64 -12.49
C THR A 118 11.85 -17.58 -13.17
N ALA A 119 10.61 -17.65 -12.68
CA ALA A 119 9.55 -18.44 -13.29
C ALA A 119 9.18 -17.95 -14.69
N SER A 120 9.16 -16.62 -14.91
CA SER A 120 8.97 -16.04 -16.24
C SER A 120 10.11 -16.43 -17.19
N LYS A 121 11.37 -16.36 -16.74
CA LYS A 121 12.53 -16.82 -17.53
C LYS A 121 12.49 -18.32 -17.81
N ALA A 122 11.94 -19.11 -16.89
CA ALA A 122 11.71 -20.53 -17.07
C ALA A 122 10.55 -20.86 -18.04
N GLY A 123 9.90 -19.84 -18.61
CA GLY A 123 8.82 -20.01 -19.60
C GLY A 123 7.45 -20.30 -18.99
N CYS A 124 7.27 -20.17 -17.66
CA CYS A 124 5.95 -20.31 -17.06
C CYS A 124 5.00 -19.22 -17.56
N SER A 125 3.75 -19.59 -17.85
CA SER A 125 2.71 -18.63 -18.22
C SER A 125 2.42 -17.67 -17.07
N MET A 126 1.91 -16.48 -17.41
CA MET A 126 1.58 -15.46 -16.40
C MET A 126 0.52 -15.96 -15.40
N GLU A 127 -0.40 -16.82 -15.83
CA GLU A 127 -1.39 -17.47 -14.98
C GLU A 127 -0.75 -18.42 -13.96
N GLN A 128 0.20 -19.26 -14.40
CA GLN A 128 0.95 -20.15 -13.51
C GLN A 128 1.76 -19.35 -12.50
N ILE A 129 2.44 -18.29 -12.92
CA ILE A 129 3.20 -17.42 -12.03
C ILE A 129 2.30 -16.74 -11.00
N ARG A 130 1.10 -16.32 -11.41
CA ARG A 130 0.08 -15.73 -10.53
C ARG A 130 -0.42 -16.74 -9.50
N ALA A 131 -0.68 -17.97 -9.92
CA ALA A 131 -1.05 -19.07 -9.03
C ALA A 131 0.07 -19.41 -8.04
N MET A 132 1.32 -19.56 -8.52
CA MET A 132 2.50 -19.85 -7.69
C MET A 132 2.79 -18.72 -6.69
N GLY A 133 2.64 -17.46 -7.10
CA GLY A 133 2.84 -16.28 -6.26
C GLY A 133 1.64 -15.95 -5.35
N ARG A 134 0.55 -16.72 -5.43
CA ARG A 134 -0.71 -16.48 -4.69
C ARG A 134 -1.27 -15.06 -4.89
N TRP A 135 -1.15 -14.53 -6.09
CA TRP A 135 -1.58 -13.17 -6.42
C TRP A 135 -3.02 -13.14 -6.93
N SER A 136 -3.87 -12.35 -6.27
CA SER A 136 -5.29 -12.21 -6.65
C SER A 136 -5.52 -11.21 -7.80
N SER A 137 -4.50 -10.47 -8.24
CA SER A 137 -4.55 -9.44 -9.28
C SER A 137 -3.29 -9.48 -10.17
N ASP A 138 -3.26 -8.72 -11.27
CA ASP A 138 -2.10 -8.60 -12.19
C ASP A 138 -0.91 -7.81 -11.62
N VAL A 139 -0.86 -7.70 -10.29
CA VAL A 139 0.29 -7.18 -9.54
C VAL A 139 1.57 -7.97 -9.86
N SER A 140 1.43 -9.23 -10.25
CA SER A 140 2.51 -10.08 -10.77
C SER A 140 3.33 -9.40 -11.88
N ASN A 141 2.65 -8.68 -12.78
CA ASN A 141 3.25 -8.03 -13.93
C ASN A 141 4.21 -6.89 -13.53
N ARG A 142 4.03 -6.33 -12.32
CA ARG A 142 4.92 -5.31 -11.75
C ARG A 142 6.21 -5.92 -11.17
N TYR A 143 6.19 -7.21 -10.84
CA TYR A 143 7.32 -7.94 -10.22
C TYR A 143 8.11 -8.79 -11.21
N VAL A 144 7.53 -9.14 -12.36
CA VAL A 144 8.26 -9.75 -13.47
C VAL A 144 9.09 -8.66 -14.15
N ARG A 145 10.40 -8.65 -13.88
CA ARG A 145 11.33 -7.72 -14.53
C ARG A 145 11.64 -8.27 -15.92
N PRO A 146 11.37 -7.53 -17.01
CA PRO A 146 11.78 -7.95 -18.34
C PRO A 146 13.30 -8.07 -18.41
N ASP A 147 13.76 -9.09 -19.12
CA ASP A 147 15.16 -9.31 -19.44
C ASP A 147 15.68 -8.17 -20.34
N MET A 148 16.96 -7.81 -20.19
CA MET A 148 17.64 -6.82 -21.05
C MET A 148 17.49 -7.15 -22.54
N VAL A 149 17.48 -8.42 -22.94
CA VAL A 149 17.26 -8.87 -24.33
C VAL A 149 15.82 -8.58 -24.76
N SER A 150 14.84 -8.83 -23.89
CA SER A 150 13.43 -8.52 -24.16
C SER A 150 13.19 -7.01 -24.26
N LEU A 151 13.88 -6.23 -23.43
CA LEU A 151 13.85 -4.77 -23.46
C LEU A 151 14.47 -4.21 -24.74
N THR A 152 15.65 -4.68 -25.15
CA THR A 152 16.29 -4.22 -26.39
C THR A 152 15.45 -4.60 -27.61
N GLN A 153 14.85 -5.79 -27.63
CA GLN A 153 13.98 -6.23 -28.72
C GLN A 153 12.67 -5.43 -28.78
N ALA A 154 12.10 -5.05 -27.62
CA ALA A 154 10.94 -4.16 -27.55
C ALA A 154 11.30 -2.72 -27.98
N MET A 155 12.44 -2.19 -27.55
CA MET A 155 12.93 -0.87 -27.93
C MET A 155 13.19 -0.77 -29.44
N LEU A 156 13.75 -1.82 -30.05
CA LEU A 156 13.93 -1.93 -31.49
C LEU A 156 12.59 -1.93 -32.27
N ARG A 157 11.55 -2.57 -31.72
CA ARG A 157 10.20 -2.56 -32.33
C ARG A 157 9.47 -1.23 -32.23
N ILE A 158 9.80 -0.39 -31.25
CA ILE A 158 9.20 0.94 -31.06
C ILE A 158 9.91 2.00 -31.91
N SER A 159 11.16 1.72 -32.28
CA SER A 159 12.06 2.64 -33.00
C SER A 159 12.10 2.40 -34.52
N GLY A 160 11.32 1.44 -35.03
CA GLY A 160 11.14 1.14 -36.46
C GLY A 160 9.68 1.31 -36.85
#